data_AF-A0A5M9JHI6-F1
#
_entry.id   AF-A0A5M9JHI6-F1
#
_cell.length_a   1.000
_cell.length_b   1.000
_cell.length_c   1.000
_cell.angle_alpha   90.00
_cell.angle_beta   90.00
_cell.angle_gamma   90.00
#
_symmetry.space_group_name_H-M   'P 1'
#
loop_
_entity.id
_entity.type
_entity.pdbx_description
1 polymer ?
#
loop_
_entity_poly.entity_id
_entity_poly.type
_entity_poly.pdbx_seq_one_letter_code
_entity_poly.pdbx_strand_id
1 'polypeptide(L)'
;MAGKKQKYKLKQPDRSGPDPSMETLLQIAEKRNLSEAQRQRQAELDGENAEILIGRLGESLLWTISLVTLHFTLDVLVTHQYAEEIVWKNIILRTSQASPVIWLLFYAFHPHPEPSHLFPRLPAKAQPYLHEIFFSATSIIAGCYLIHITNEYGSFAIMKQAPTVGT
;
A
#
# COMPACT_ATOMS: atom_id res chain seq x y z
N MET A 1 3.94 40.23 -42.20
CA MET A 1 2.93 40.39 -41.12
C MET A 1 3.58 39.97 -39.80
N ALA A 2 3.91 40.92 -38.93
CA ALA A 2 4.54 40.63 -37.64
C ALA A 2 3.51 40.78 -36.52
N GLY A 3 3.14 39.66 -35.89
CA GLY A 3 2.15 39.61 -34.81
C GLY A 3 2.65 40.33 -33.56
N LYS A 4 1.86 41.30 -33.09
CA LYS A 4 2.15 42.13 -31.90
C LYS A 4 1.97 41.29 -30.63
N LYS A 5 3.05 40.81 -30.01
CA LYS A 5 3.00 40.09 -28.72
C LYS A 5 2.62 41.06 -27.58
N GLN A 6 1.43 40.91 -27.00
CA GLN A 6 1.06 41.59 -25.75
C GLN A 6 1.92 41.05 -24.60
N LYS A 7 2.75 41.91 -23.99
CA LYS A 7 3.51 41.58 -22.77
C LYS A 7 2.60 41.77 -21.55
N TYR A 8 2.10 40.68 -20.99
CA TYR A 8 1.46 40.70 -19.67
C TYR A 8 2.56 40.79 -18.59
N LYS A 9 2.49 41.79 -17.70
CA LYS A 9 3.34 41.83 -16.50
C LYS A 9 2.81 40.81 -15.51
N LEU A 10 3.51 39.69 -15.38
CA LEU A 10 3.22 38.68 -14.35
C LEU A 10 3.66 39.25 -13.00
N LYS A 11 2.69 39.69 -12.19
CA LYS A 11 2.94 40.09 -10.80
C LYS A 11 3.18 38.81 -10.00
N GLN A 12 4.36 38.66 -9.42
CA GLN A 12 4.64 37.50 -8.57
C GLN A 12 3.79 37.62 -7.29
N PRO A 13 3.15 36.52 -6.83
CA PRO A 13 2.45 36.52 -5.55
C PRO A 13 3.45 36.86 -4.45
N ASP A 14 2.99 37.65 -3.48
CA ASP A 14 3.80 37.99 -2.32
C ASP A 14 4.18 36.71 -1.56
N ARG A 15 5.48 36.57 -1.26
CA ARG A 15 6.08 35.41 -0.59
C ARG A 15 6.38 35.69 0.88
N SER A 16 5.94 36.83 1.41
CA SER A 16 6.28 37.33 2.76
C SER A 16 5.63 36.56 3.93
N GLY A 17 5.13 35.34 3.70
CA GLY A 17 4.42 34.55 4.70
C GLY A 17 3.03 35.11 5.02
N PRO A 18 2.24 34.41 5.86
CA PRO A 18 0.90 34.87 6.21
C PRO A 18 0.98 36.15 7.05
N ASP A 19 0.22 37.16 6.64
CA ASP A 19 0.03 38.42 7.37
C ASP A 19 -0.57 38.11 8.76
N PRO A 20 0.04 38.55 9.88
CA PRO A 20 -0.40 38.21 11.24
C PRO A 20 -1.81 38.72 11.59
N SER A 21 -2.37 39.59 10.76
CA SER A 21 -3.74 40.13 10.90
C SER A 21 -4.82 39.27 10.23
N MET A 22 -4.43 38.35 9.33
CA MET A 22 -5.34 37.53 8.54
C MET A 22 -5.54 36.18 9.23
N GLU A 23 -6.80 35.82 9.45
CA GLU A 23 -7.13 34.52 10.03
C GLU A 23 -6.64 33.39 9.12
N THR A 24 -5.87 32.47 9.70
CA THR A 24 -5.39 31.31 8.96
C THR A 24 -6.55 30.38 8.62
N LEU A 25 -6.44 29.64 7.52
CA LEU A 25 -7.47 28.67 7.12
C LEU A 25 -7.77 27.64 8.22
N LEU A 26 -6.77 27.31 9.05
CA LEU A 26 -6.93 26.44 10.22
C LEU A 26 -7.78 27.10 11.31
N GLN A 27 -7.56 28.39 11.62
CA GLN A 27 -8.36 29.13 12.60
C GLN A 27 -9.81 29.32 12.13
N ILE A 28 -10.03 29.57 10.84
CA ILE A 28 -11.38 29.66 10.26
C ILE A 28 -12.09 28.30 10.34
N ALA A 29 -11.37 27.20 10.09
CA ALA A 29 -11.91 25.85 10.21
C ALA A 29 -12.26 25.48 11.65
N GLU A 30 -11.41 25.86 12.61
CA GLU A 30 -11.62 25.68 14.04
C GLU A 30 -12.83 26.49 14.54
N LYS A 31 -12.92 27.78 14.20
CA LYS A 31 -14.07 28.64 14.56
C LYS A 31 -15.41 28.11 14.05
N ARG A 32 -15.40 27.41 12.92
CA ARG A 32 -16.60 26.84 12.29
C ARG A 32 -16.85 25.39 12.71
N ASN A 33 -16.07 24.85 13.65
CA ASN A 33 -16.10 23.44 14.06
C ASN A 33 -16.09 22.46 12.86
N LEU A 34 -15.45 22.86 11.75
CA LEU A 34 -15.45 22.07 10.51
C LEU A 34 -14.67 20.77 10.69
N SER A 35 -13.63 20.79 11.53
CA SER A 35 -12.85 19.60 11.88
C SER A 35 -13.70 18.55 12.60
N GLU A 36 -14.57 18.96 13.51
CA GLU A 36 -15.49 18.07 14.23
C GLU A 36 -16.61 17.57 13.32
N ALA A 37 -17.20 18.44 12.49
CA ALA A 37 -18.20 18.07 11.51
C ALA A 37 -17.65 17.08 10.46
N GLN A 38 -16.40 17.25 10.03
CA GLN A 38 -15.71 16.30 9.15
C GLN A 38 -15.46 14.97 9.85
N ARG A 39 -15.02 14.98 11.12
CA ARG A 39 -14.84 13.75 11.90
C ARG A 39 -16.14 13.00 12.12
N GLN A 40 -17.24 13.70 12.39
CA GLN A 40 -18.57 13.10 12.53
C GLN A 40 -19.05 12.49 11.22
N ARG A 41 -18.93 13.22 10.10
CA ARG A 41 -19.30 12.70 8.79
C ARG A 41 -18.44 11.50 8.39
N GLN A 42 -17.15 11.52 8.71
CA GLN A 42 -16.28 10.37 8.48
C GLN A 42 -16.71 9.18 9.33
N ALA A 43 -17.01 9.37 10.62
CA ALA A 43 -17.49 8.32 11.50
C ALA A 43 -18.86 7.74 11.07
N GLU A 44 -19.73 8.56 10.51
CA GLU A 44 -21.03 8.14 9.95
C GLU A 44 -20.83 7.27 8.69
N LEU A 45 -19.96 7.71 7.76
CA LEU A 45 -19.59 6.93 6.58
C LEU A 45 -18.88 5.62 6.95
N ASP A 46 -18.01 5.65 7.95
CA ASP A 46 -17.31 4.47 8.45
C ASP A 46 -18.30 3.49 9.12
N GLY A 47 -19.30 4.02 9.83
CA GLY A 47 -20.39 3.23 10.44
C GLY A 47 -21.33 2.60 9.41
N GLU A 48 -21.74 3.35 8.39
CA GLU A 48 -22.57 2.84 7.28
C GLU A 48 -21.82 1.77 6.48
N ASN A 49 -20.53 1.98 6.21
CA ASN A 49 -19.69 0.94 5.60
C ASN A 49 -19.57 -0.30 6.50
N ALA A 50 -19.42 -0.12 7.82
CA ALA A 50 -19.37 -1.23 8.76
C ALA A 50 -20.71 -1.99 8.88
N GLU A 51 -21.84 -1.35 8.60
CA GLU A 51 -23.16 -1.99 8.54
C GLU A 51 -23.35 -2.80 7.25
N ILE A 52 -22.80 -2.32 6.13
CA ILE A 52 -22.85 -3.00 4.82
C ILE A 52 -21.80 -4.13 4.73
N LEU A 53 -20.63 -3.96 5.35
CA LEU A 53 -19.56 -4.96 5.40
C LEU A 53 -19.84 -5.94 6.54
N ILE A 54 -19.72 -7.24 6.25
CA ILE A 54 -19.99 -8.35 7.19
C ILE A 54 -18.89 -8.38 8.29
N GLY A 55 -18.82 -7.36 9.15
CA GLY A 55 -17.78 -7.16 10.15
C GLY A 55 -16.35 -7.37 9.64
N ARG A 56 -15.43 -7.54 10.60
CA ARG A 56 -14.01 -7.80 10.29
C ARG A 56 -13.77 -9.04 9.41
N LEU A 57 -14.51 -10.12 9.63
CA LEU A 57 -14.32 -11.36 8.86
C LEU A 57 -14.72 -11.16 7.40
N GLY A 58 -15.86 -10.52 7.14
CA GLY A 58 -16.33 -10.21 5.80
C GLY A 58 -15.41 -9.26 5.05
N GLU A 59 -14.99 -8.18 5.71
CA GLU A 59 -14.02 -7.25 5.13
C GLU A 59 -12.73 -7.97 4.75
N SER A 60 -12.16 -8.76 5.67
CA SER A 60 -10.93 -9.51 5.40
C SER A 60 -11.07 -10.52 4.25
N LEU A 61 -12.25 -11.14 4.11
CA LEU A 61 -12.51 -12.12 3.06
C LEU A 61 -12.66 -11.43 1.69
N LEU A 62 -13.36 -10.29 1.64
CA LEU A 62 -13.51 -9.50 0.42
C LEU A 62 -12.15 -9.05 -0.13
N TRP A 63 -11.30 -8.50 0.74
CA TRP A 63 -9.94 -8.11 0.37
C TRP A 63 -9.08 -9.30 -0.05
N THR A 64 -9.22 -10.44 0.63
CA THR A 64 -8.52 -11.68 0.27
C THR A 64 -8.90 -12.14 -1.13
N ILE A 65 -10.18 -12.10 -1.50
CA ILE A 65 -10.63 -12.50 -2.85
C ILE A 65 -9.96 -11.63 -3.92
N SER A 66 -9.91 -10.31 -3.72
CA SER A 66 -9.22 -9.39 -4.63
C SER A 66 -7.72 -9.70 -4.74
N LEU A 67 -7.03 -9.92 -3.61
CA LEU A 67 -5.60 -10.23 -3.58
C LEU A 67 -5.28 -11.61 -4.18
N VAL A 68 -6.10 -12.62 -3.93
CA VAL A 68 -5.96 -13.96 -4.53
C VAL A 68 -6.15 -13.90 -6.03
N THR A 69 -7.09 -13.07 -6.51
CA THR A 69 -7.28 -12.85 -7.96
C THR A 69 -6.05 -12.21 -8.59
N LEU A 70 -5.48 -11.19 -7.95
CA LEU A 70 -4.25 -10.54 -8.39
C LEU A 70 -3.06 -11.52 -8.38
N HIS A 71 -2.90 -12.31 -7.32
CA HIS A 71 -1.87 -13.34 -7.21
C HIS A 71 -1.99 -14.37 -8.33
N PHE A 72 -3.18 -14.91 -8.57
CA PHE A 72 -3.46 -15.84 -9.66
C PHE A 72 -3.12 -15.25 -11.02
N THR A 73 -3.49 -13.99 -11.26
CA THR A 73 -3.28 -13.32 -12.54
C THR A 73 -1.79 -13.09 -12.80
N LEU A 74 -1.05 -12.58 -11.80
CA LEU A 74 0.40 -12.42 -11.89
C LEU A 74 1.10 -13.76 -12.10
N ASP A 75 0.62 -14.82 -11.44
CA ASP A 75 1.18 -16.15 -11.58
C ASP A 75 1.05 -16.69 -13.01
N VAL A 76 -0.14 -16.57 -13.60
CA VAL A 76 -0.38 -16.95 -15.00
C VAL A 76 0.50 -16.14 -15.95
N LEU A 77 0.64 -14.83 -15.73
CA LEU A 77 1.49 -13.97 -16.57
C LEU A 77 2.97 -14.35 -16.48
N VAL A 78 3.46 -14.65 -15.28
CA VAL A 78 4.86 -15.06 -15.07
C VAL A 78 5.14 -16.39 -15.78
N THR A 79 4.29 -17.42 -15.60
CA THR A 79 4.47 -18.71 -16.30
C THR A 79 4.46 -18.52 -17.82
N HIS A 80 3.60 -17.63 -18.33
CA HIS A 80 3.55 -17.32 -19.76
C HIS A 80 4.79 -16.56 -20.26
N GLN A 81 5.37 -15.66 -19.44
CA GLN A 81 6.56 -14.87 -19.80
C GLN A 81 7.84 -15.70 -19.85
N TYR A 82 7.96 -16.73 -19.01
CA TYR A 82 9.13 -17.61 -18.97
C TYR A 82 9.04 -18.82 -19.92
N ALA A 83 8.03 -18.84 -20.80
CA ALA A 83 7.80 -19.93 -21.77
C ALA A 83 7.77 -21.34 -21.13
N GLU A 84 7.29 -21.42 -19.89
CA GLU A 84 7.07 -22.68 -19.19
C GLU A 84 5.70 -23.25 -19.61
N GLU A 85 5.58 -24.57 -19.77
CA GLU A 85 4.30 -25.19 -20.10
C GLU A 85 3.27 -24.93 -18.99
N ILE A 86 2.11 -24.36 -19.34
CA ILE A 86 1.07 -24.00 -18.36
C ILE A 86 0.43 -25.28 -17.81
N VAL A 87 0.89 -25.71 -16.64
CA VAL A 87 0.26 -26.77 -15.85
C VAL A 87 -0.75 -26.14 -14.88
N TRP A 88 -2.01 -26.06 -15.29
CA TRP A 88 -3.12 -25.47 -14.50
C TRP A 88 -3.21 -26.01 -13.07
N LYS A 89 -2.92 -27.30 -12.88
CA LYS A 89 -2.92 -27.93 -11.55
C LYS A 89 -1.92 -27.27 -10.60
N ASN A 90 -0.74 -26.89 -11.10
CA ASN A 90 0.31 -26.28 -10.28
C ASN A 90 -0.05 -24.84 -9.91
N ILE A 91 -0.61 -24.08 -10.85
CA ILE A 91 -1.08 -22.70 -10.63
C ILE A 91 -2.19 -22.66 -9.59
N ILE A 92 -3.20 -23.54 -9.73
CA ILE A 92 -4.32 -23.62 -8.79
C ILE A 92 -3.83 -24.04 -7.40
N LEU A 93 -2.91 -25.01 -7.31
CA LEU A 93 -2.37 -25.48 -6.04
C LEU A 93 -1.55 -24.40 -5.33
N ARG A 94 -0.72 -23.66 -6.06
CA ARG A 94 0.06 -22.55 -5.49
C ARG A 94 -0.84 -21.39 -5.06
N THR A 95 -1.85 -21.06 -5.85
CA THR A 95 -2.86 -20.05 -5.51
C THR A 95 -3.65 -20.45 -4.27
N SER A 96 -4.03 -21.71 -4.14
CA SER A 96 -4.77 -22.20 -2.97
C SER A 96 -3.91 -22.27 -1.71
N GLN A 97 -2.61 -22.57 -1.83
CA GLN A 97 -1.65 -22.50 -0.74
C GLN A 97 -1.40 -21.05 -0.27
N ALA A 98 -1.36 -20.10 -1.21
CA ALA A 98 -1.17 -18.68 -0.90
C ALA A 98 -2.41 -18.04 -0.25
N SER A 99 -3.62 -18.48 -0.62
CA SER A 99 -4.90 -17.94 -0.14
C SER A 99 -5.02 -17.81 1.40
N PRO A 100 -4.79 -18.86 2.22
CA PRO A 100 -4.88 -18.74 3.68
C PRO A 100 -3.79 -17.83 4.27
N VAL A 101 -2.62 -17.77 3.64
CA VAL A 101 -1.52 -16.88 4.07
C VAL A 101 -1.89 -15.43 3.80
N ILE A 102 -2.41 -15.12 2.61
CA ILE A 102 -2.90 -13.80 2.24
C ILE A 102 -4.02 -13.36 3.18
N TRP A 103 -4.98 -14.25 3.46
CA TRP A 103 -6.07 -13.96 4.40
C TRP A 103 -5.55 -13.67 5.81
N LEU A 104 -4.63 -14.49 6.33
CA LEU A 104 -4.04 -14.30 7.65
C LEU A 104 -3.30 -12.96 7.74
N LEU A 105 -2.49 -12.63 6.73
CA LEU A 105 -1.76 -11.36 6.68
C LEU A 105 -2.72 -10.19 6.66
N PHE A 106 -3.77 -10.24 5.83
CA PHE A 106 -4.73 -9.15 5.76
C PHE A 106 -5.54 -9.03 7.07
N TYR A 107 -6.01 -10.14 7.62
CA TYR A 107 -6.74 -10.16 8.89
C TYR A 107 -5.91 -9.62 10.06
N ALA A 108 -4.59 -9.87 10.07
CA ALA A 108 -3.69 -9.44 11.14
C ALA A 108 -3.21 -7.99 10.96
N PHE A 109 -2.88 -7.58 9.74
CA PHE A 109 -2.24 -6.28 9.47
C PHE A 109 -3.19 -5.19 8.96
N HIS A 110 -4.42 -5.52 8.60
CA HIS A 110 -5.41 -4.50 8.26
C HIS A 110 -5.98 -3.86 9.54
N PRO A 111 -5.98 -2.52 9.69
CA PRO A 111 -6.57 -1.86 10.84
C PRO A 111 -8.09 -2.10 10.82
N HIS A 112 -8.59 -2.88 11.77
CA HIS A 112 -10.02 -3.08 11.92
C HIS A 112 -10.55 -2.20 13.06
N PRO A 113 -11.68 -1.51 12.85
CA PRO A 113 -12.32 -0.72 13.91
C PRO A 113 -12.89 -1.61 15.04
N GLU A 114 -13.17 -2.89 14.75
CA GLU A 114 -13.76 -3.84 15.69
C GLU A 114 -12.71 -4.67 16.46
N PRO A 115 -12.91 -4.88 17.78
CA PRO A 115 -11.95 -5.59 18.62
C PRO A 115 -11.81 -7.07 18.23
N SER A 116 -10.58 -7.58 18.37
CA SER A 116 -10.27 -8.96 18.02
C SER A 116 -10.69 -9.98 19.06
N HIS A 117 -11.43 -11.02 18.65
CA HIS A 117 -11.64 -12.20 19.50
C HIS A 117 -10.45 -13.19 19.47
N LEU A 118 -9.66 -13.21 18.37
CA LEU A 118 -8.60 -14.21 18.16
C LEU A 118 -7.18 -13.79 18.59
N PHE A 119 -6.90 -12.48 18.72
CA PHE A 119 -5.56 -11.98 19.07
C PHE A 119 -5.57 -11.29 20.45
N PRO A 120 -4.49 -11.42 21.25
CA PRO A 120 -4.38 -10.74 22.54
C PRO A 120 -4.46 -9.22 22.39
N ARG A 121 -5.16 -8.59 23.33
CA ARG A 121 -5.44 -7.15 23.35
C ARG A 121 -4.15 -6.34 23.47
N LEU A 122 -3.64 -5.80 22.35
CA LEU A 122 -2.59 -4.79 22.37
C LEU A 122 -3.19 -3.42 22.75
N PRO A 123 -2.44 -2.57 23.49
CA PRO A 123 -2.93 -1.24 23.86
C PRO A 123 -3.17 -0.40 22.60
N ALA A 124 -4.38 0.14 22.47
CA ALA A 124 -4.85 0.87 21.27
C ALA A 124 -3.95 2.05 20.86
N LYS A 125 -3.19 2.63 21.79
CA LYS A 125 -2.23 3.70 21.49
C LYS A 125 -0.92 3.20 20.87
N ALA A 126 -0.53 1.95 21.08
CA ALA A 126 0.70 1.38 20.55
C ALA A 126 0.53 0.74 19.16
N GLN A 127 -0.70 0.36 18.79
CA GLN A 127 -1.00 -0.25 17.50
C GLN A 127 -0.47 0.55 16.29
N PRO A 128 -0.71 1.88 16.16
CA PRO A 128 -0.22 2.61 15.00
C PRO A 128 1.32 2.62 14.91
N TYR A 129 2.00 2.81 16.04
CA TYR A 129 3.47 2.81 16.09
C TYR A 129 4.06 1.43 15.77
N LEU A 130 3.42 0.34 16.22
CA LEU A 130 3.88 -1.02 15.93
C LEU A 130 3.77 -1.34 14.44
N HIS A 131 2.67 -0.97 13.78
CA HIS A 131 2.54 -1.13 12.34
C HIS A 131 3.63 -0.34 11.60
N GLU A 132 3.78 0.94 11.93
CA GLU A 132 4.76 1.81 11.28
C GLU A 132 6.19 1.28 11.40
N ILE A 133 6.59 0.87 12.61
CA ILE A 133 7.92 0.28 12.85
C ILE A 133 8.06 -1.06 12.13
N PHE A 134 7.04 -1.93 12.17
CA PHE A 134 7.07 -3.22 11.51
C PHE A 134 7.23 -3.08 9.99
N PHE A 135 6.45 -2.21 9.35
CA PHE A 135 6.54 -1.97 7.92
C PHE A 135 7.88 -1.31 7.54
N SER A 136 8.37 -0.38 8.35
CA SER A 136 9.68 0.25 8.14
C SER A 136 10.82 -0.78 8.22
N ALA A 137 10.87 -1.58 9.28
CA ALA A 137 11.88 -2.61 9.47
C ALA A 137 11.83 -3.68 8.35
N THR A 138 10.63 -4.15 8.01
CA THR A 138 10.44 -5.13 6.92
C THR A 138 10.89 -4.56 5.58
N SER A 139 10.62 -3.28 5.30
CA SER A 139 11.07 -2.61 4.07
C SER A 139 12.59 -2.50 4.00
N ILE A 140 13.27 -2.14 5.10
CA ILE A 140 14.73 -2.06 5.16
C ILE A 140 15.34 -3.45 4.94
N ILE A 141 14.86 -4.47 5.65
CA ILE A 141 15.35 -5.85 5.53
C ILE A 141 15.14 -6.38 4.11
N ALA A 142 13.95 -6.17 3.54
CA ALA A 142 13.63 -6.60 2.17
C ALA A 142 14.53 -5.88 1.14
N GLY A 143 14.80 -4.59 1.32
CA GLY A 143 15.71 -3.82 0.46
C GLY A 143 17.15 -4.33 0.53
N CYS A 144 17.67 -4.55 1.74
CA CYS A 144 19.00 -5.14 1.92
C CYS A 144 19.10 -6.55 1.33
N TYR A 145 18.05 -7.36 1.51
CA TYR A 145 17.99 -8.72 0.96
C TYR A 145 17.92 -8.71 -0.57
N LEU A 146 17.15 -7.81 -1.18
CA LEU A 146 17.09 -7.65 -2.63
C LEU A 146 18.47 -7.34 -3.22
N ILE A 147 19.20 -6.40 -2.62
CA ILE A 147 20.58 -6.05 -3.04
C ILE A 147 21.49 -7.28 -2.94
N HIS A 148 21.41 -8.01 -1.82
CA HIS A 148 22.20 -9.23 -1.61
C HIS A 148 21.94 -10.26 -2.71
N ILE A 149 20.67 -10.58 -2.98
CA ILE A 149 20.35 -11.62 -3.98
C ILE A 149 20.72 -11.20 -5.40
N THR A 150 20.56 -9.92 -5.75
CA THR A 150 20.94 -9.40 -7.07
C THR A 150 22.45 -9.48 -7.28
N ASN A 151 23.25 -9.10 -6.28
CA ASN A 151 24.71 -9.11 -6.39
C ASN A 151 25.28 -10.54 -6.43
N GLU A 152 24.78 -11.43 -5.59
CA GLU A 152 25.33 -12.78 -5.43
C GLU A 152 24.83 -13.73 -6.53
N TYR A 153 23.51 -13.85 -6.71
CA TYR A 153 22.93 -14.87 -7.59
C TYR A 153 22.83 -14.42 -9.05
N GLY A 154 22.67 -13.13 -9.31
CA GLY A 154 22.63 -12.59 -10.68
C GLY A 154 23.97 -12.78 -11.41
N SER A 155 25.07 -12.48 -10.73
CA SER A 155 26.43 -12.65 -11.27
C SER A 155 26.82 -14.12 -11.39
N PHE A 156 26.52 -14.93 -10.38
CA PHE A 156 26.88 -16.35 -10.36
C PHE A 156 26.14 -17.19 -11.42
N ALA A 157 24.86 -16.88 -11.68
CA ALA A 157 24.10 -17.53 -12.75
C ALA A 157 24.67 -17.20 -14.15
N ILE A 158 25.05 -15.94 -14.38
CA ILE A 158 25.72 -15.50 -15.62
C ILE A 158 27.10 -16.17 -15.76
N MET A 159 27.88 -16.22 -14.67
CA MET A 159 29.23 -16.82 -14.68
C MET A 159 29.21 -18.33 -14.96
N LYS A 160 28.13 -19.04 -14.59
CA LYS A 160 27.95 -20.47 -14.90
C LYS A 160 27.51 -20.73 -16.34
N GLN A 161 26.82 -19.78 -16.97
CA GLN A 161 26.41 -19.87 -18.38
C GLN A 161 27.47 -19.34 -19.35
N ALA A 162 28.41 -18.52 -18.86
CA ALA A 162 29.52 -18.06 -19.67
C ALA A 162 30.39 -19.27 -20.08
N PRO A 163 30.53 -19.56 -21.38
CA PRO A 163 31.47 -20.58 -21.82
C PRO A 163 32.87 -20.17 -21.36
N THR A 164 33.69 -21.14 -20.93
CA THR A 164 35.09 -20.88 -20.59
C THR A 164 35.75 -20.25 -21.81
N VAL A 165 36.01 -18.95 -21.78
CA VAL A 165 36.86 -18.29 -22.75
C VAL A 165 38.25 -18.90 -22.60
N GLY A 166 38.54 -19.86 -23.47
CA GLY A 166 39.80 -20.59 -23.48
C GLY A 166 40.96 -19.62 -23.66
N THR A 167 41.93 -19.72 -22.77
CA THR A 167 43.33 -19.39 -23.05
C THR A 167 43.98 -20.57 -23.76
#